data_AF-A0A7W2EGL3-F1
#
_entry.id   AF-A0A7W2EGL3-F1
#
_cell.length_a   1.000
_cell.length_b   1.000
_cell.length_c   1.000
_cell.angle_alpha   90.00
_cell.angle_beta   90.00
_cell.angle_gamma   90.00
#
_symmetry.space_group_name_H-M   'P 1'
#
loop_
_entity.id
_entity.type
_entity.pdbx_description
1 polymer ?
#
loop_
_entity_poly.entity_id
_entity_poly.type
_entity_poly.pdbx_seq_one_letter_code
_entity_poly.pdbx_strand_id
1 'polypeptide(L)'
;MSREAPRRPLQSAVALAYQTGAAAPKVVAKGRGLVAEQIIAVAQEHAVFVHESKELVSLLMEIDLDHQIPPTLYRTIAELLAWLYHIESAQKAGAPLPAPPDTSLPLTEP
;
A
#
# COMPACT_ATOMS: atom_id res chain seq x y z
N MET A 1 34.33 0.59 -23.48
CA MET A 1 32.93 0.99 -23.70
C MET A 1 32.10 0.45 -22.54
N SER A 2 31.94 1.22 -21.48
CA SER A 2 31.17 0.80 -20.30
C SER A 2 29.69 0.88 -20.63
N ARG A 3 29.01 -0.27 -20.64
CA ARG A 3 27.56 -0.35 -20.82
C ARG A 3 26.91 0.07 -19.51
N GLU A 4 26.63 1.35 -19.35
CA GLU A 4 25.83 1.85 -18.24
C GLU A 4 24.40 1.27 -18.41
N ALA A 5 24.04 0.32 -17.55
CA ALA A 5 22.70 -0.23 -17.52
C ALA A 5 21.72 0.90 -17.18
N PRO A 6 20.54 0.99 -17.83
CA PRO A 6 19.56 2.02 -17.51
C PRO A 6 19.21 1.90 -16.03
N ARG A 7 19.51 2.95 -15.24
CA ARG A 7 19.15 3.01 -13.82
C ARG A 7 17.63 3.06 -13.73
N ARG A 8 16.99 1.90 -13.58
CA ARG A 8 15.56 1.85 -13.24
C ARG A 8 15.37 2.59 -11.92
N PRO A 9 14.34 3.44 -11.79
CA PRO A 9 14.05 4.10 -10.53
C PRO A 9 13.85 3.02 -9.46
N LEU A 10 14.53 3.17 -8.33
CA LEU A 10 14.42 2.23 -7.22
C LEU A 10 12.98 2.26 -6.71
N GLN A 11 12.26 1.15 -6.89
CA GLN A 11 10.92 1.01 -6.36
C GLN A 11 10.96 1.02 -4.83
N SER A 12 9.90 1.51 -4.21
CA SER A 12 9.71 1.48 -2.77
C SER A 12 8.45 0.69 -2.47
N ALA A 13 8.45 -0.06 -1.37
CA ALA A 13 7.30 -0.85 -0.93
C ALA A 13 7.16 -0.76 0.58
N VAL A 14 5.92 -0.76 1.05
CA VAL A 14 5.55 -0.79 2.47
C VAL A 14 4.45 -1.82 2.66
N ALA A 15 4.59 -2.67 3.67
CA ALA A 15 3.58 -3.63 4.09
C ALA A 15 2.93 -3.17 5.40
N LEU A 16 1.61 -3.20 5.41
CA LEU A 16 0.78 -2.83 6.57
C LEU A 16 0.10 -4.07 7.13
N ALA A 17 0.03 -4.17 8.46
CA ALA A 17 -0.76 -5.19 9.14
C ALA A 17 -1.78 -4.53 10.06
N TYR A 18 -3.01 -5.03 10.05
CA TYR A 18 -4.07 -4.60 10.95
C TYR A 18 -4.39 -5.74 11.93
N GLN A 19 -4.21 -5.50 13.23
CA GLN A 19 -4.59 -6.44 14.27
C GLN A 19 -6.01 -6.13 14.76
N THR A 20 -6.81 -7.16 15.01
CA THR A 20 -8.15 -7.01 15.59
C THR A 20 -8.07 -6.25 16.92
N GLY A 21 -8.85 -5.17 17.05
CA GLY A 21 -8.86 -4.32 18.23
C GLY A 21 -7.81 -3.21 18.25
N ALA A 22 -6.93 -3.13 17.23
CA ALA A 22 -6.01 -2.02 17.08
C ALA A 22 -6.71 -0.78 16.50
N ALA A 23 -6.31 0.40 16.98
CA ALA A 23 -6.83 1.68 16.50
C ALA A 23 -6.40 1.99 15.06
N ALA A 24 -5.23 1.51 14.64
CA ALA A 24 -4.69 1.76 13.31
C ALA A 24 -3.78 0.62 12.81
N PRO A 25 -3.64 0.46 11.49
CA PRO A 25 -2.64 -0.43 10.89
C PRO A 25 -1.21 -0.05 11.27
N LYS A 26 -0.36 -1.07 11.34
CA LYS A 26 1.05 -0.98 11.71
C LYS A 26 1.94 -1.26 10.49
N VAL A 27 3.02 -0.51 10.35
CA VAL A 27 4.06 -0.79 9.34
C VAL A 27 4.88 -1.99 9.80
N VAL A 28 4.79 -3.11 9.08
CA VAL A 28 5.47 -4.37 9.43
C VAL A 28 6.64 -4.71 8.51
N ALA A 29 6.69 -4.10 7.32
CA ALA A 29 7.87 -4.13 6.46
C ALA A 29 7.94 -2.86 5.62
N LYS A 30 9.14 -2.40 5.30
CA LYS A 30 9.38 -1.32 4.34
C LYS A 30 10.75 -1.48 3.68
N GLY A 31 10.88 -1.05 2.43
CA GLY A 31 12.11 -1.25 1.67
C GLY A 31 12.19 -0.43 0.40
N ARG A 32 13.41 -0.36 -0.16
CA ARG A 32 13.71 0.24 -1.46
C ARG A 32 14.51 -0.73 -2.33
N GLY A 33 14.41 -0.62 -3.65
CA GLY A 33 15.13 -1.46 -4.60
C GLY A 33 14.84 -2.95 -4.35
N LEU A 34 15.90 -3.76 -4.22
CA LEU A 34 15.79 -5.21 -4.02
C LEU A 34 14.90 -5.60 -2.83
N VAL A 35 14.94 -4.83 -1.73
CA VAL A 35 14.08 -5.13 -0.57
C VAL A 35 12.60 -4.89 -0.90
N ALA A 36 12.30 -3.84 -1.66
CA ALA A 36 10.93 -3.57 -2.10
C ALA A 36 10.42 -4.67 -3.04
N GLU A 37 11.26 -5.10 -3.98
CA GLU A 37 10.97 -6.22 -4.89
C GLU A 37 10.65 -7.50 -4.11
N GLN A 38 11.44 -7.84 -3.09
CA GLN A 38 11.18 -9.00 -2.24
C GLN A 38 9.89 -8.87 -1.42
N ILE A 39 9.58 -7.69 -0.89
CA ILE A 39 8.32 -7.45 -0.17
C ILE A 39 7.12 -7.71 -1.09
N ILE A 40 7.17 -7.19 -2.32
CA ILE A 40 6.11 -7.37 -3.31
C ILE A 40 5.99 -8.83 -3.73
N ALA A 41 7.11 -9.51 -3.97
CA ALA A 41 7.12 -10.93 -4.34
C ALA A 41 6.46 -11.80 -3.27
N VAL A 42 6.86 -11.63 -2.00
CA VAL A 42 6.25 -12.36 -0.87
C VAL A 42 4.76 -12.03 -0.73
N ALA A 43 4.36 -10.77 -0.89
CA ALA A 43 2.95 -10.40 -0.86
C ALA A 43 2.14 -11.15 -1.93
N GLN A 44 2.65 -11.21 -3.16
CA GLN A 44 1.99 -11.93 -4.26
C GLN A 44 1.92 -13.44 -4.02
N GLU A 45 3.01 -14.05 -3.54
CA GLU A 45 3.06 -15.48 -3.19
C GLU A 45 2.00 -15.87 -2.15
N HIS A 46 1.71 -14.96 -1.21
CA HIS A 46 0.73 -15.15 -0.15
C HIS A 46 -0.67 -14.61 -0.49
N ALA A 47 -0.91 -14.20 -1.74
CA ALA A 47 -2.16 -13.58 -2.19
C ALA A 47 -2.58 -12.36 -1.36
N VAL A 48 -1.61 -11.63 -0.82
CA VAL A 48 -1.82 -10.34 -0.16
C VAL A 48 -2.02 -9.28 -1.24
N PHE A 49 -3.05 -8.47 -1.08
CA PHE A 49 -3.36 -7.38 -2.01
C PHE A 49 -2.21 -6.37 -2.12
N VAL A 50 -1.83 -6.02 -3.35
CA VAL A 50 -0.77 -5.04 -3.65
C VAL A 50 -1.39 -3.86 -4.40
N HIS A 51 -1.27 -2.66 -3.81
CA HIS A 51 -1.70 -1.41 -4.42
C HIS A 51 -0.50 -0.58 -4.86
N GLU A 52 -0.54 -0.03 -6.07
CA GLU A 52 0.49 0.86 -6.59
C GLU A 52 0.06 2.32 -6.45
N SER A 53 0.69 3.05 -5.52
CA SER A 53 0.51 4.50 -5.38
C SER A 53 1.82 5.15 -4.93
N LYS A 54 2.43 5.96 -5.81
CA LYS A 54 3.69 6.64 -5.53
C LYS A 54 3.59 7.58 -4.32
N GLU A 55 2.49 8.29 -4.21
CA GLU A 55 2.26 9.26 -3.13
C GLU A 55 2.09 8.55 -1.79
N LEU A 56 1.20 7.55 -1.72
CA LEU A 56 0.96 6.80 -0.49
C LEU A 56 2.20 6.06 -0.03
N VAL A 57 2.95 5.43 -0.94
CA VAL A 57 4.23 4.81 -0.61
C VAL A 57 5.21 5.84 -0.06
N SER A 58 5.31 7.02 -0.67
CA SER A 58 6.23 8.06 -0.18
C SER A 58 5.88 8.50 1.24
N LEU A 59 4.60 8.68 1.55
CA LEU A 59 4.12 9.04 2.89
C LEU A 59 4.37 7.92 3.92
N LEU A 60 4.07 6.67 3.55
CA LEU A 60 4.23 5.51 4.43
C LEU A 60 5.70 5.18 4.70
N MET A 61 6.62 5.53 3.78
CA MET A 61 8.05 5.32 3.96
C MET A 61 8.65 6.17 5.11
N GLU A 62 8.02 7.31 5.42
CA GLU A 62 8.43 8.21 6.52
C GLU A 62 8.04 7.67 7.90
N ILE A 63 7.17 6.65 7.96
CA ILE A 63 6.71 6.04 9.22
C ILE A 63 7.71 4.97 9.65
N ASP A 64 8.12 4.98 10.91
CA ASP A 64 9.06 3.99 11.43
C ASP A 64 8.52 2.56 11.37
N LEU A 65 9.45 1.61 11.21
CA LEU A 65 9.10 0.20 11.29
C LEU A 65 8.51 -0.06 12.68
N ASP A 66 7.53 -0.96 12.74
CA ASP A 66 6.81 -1.30 13.94
C ASP A 66 5.95 -0.17 14.57
N HIS A 67 5.74 0.92 13.85
CA HIS A 67 4.84 2.00 14.28
C HIS A 67 3.48 1.93 13.59
N GLN A 68 2.46 2.44 14.29
CA GLN A 68 1.13 2.65 13.72
C GLN A 68 1.17 3.82 12.74
N ILE A 69 0.35 3.77 11.69
CA ILE A 69 0.18 4.90 10.80
C ILE A 69 -0.34 6.13 11.58
N PRO A 70 -0.03 7.37 11.16
CA PRO A 70 -0.56 8.56 11.81
C PRO A 70 -2.05 8.78 11.47
N PRO A 71 -2.81 9.49 12.33
CA PRO A 71 -4.24 9.79 12.10
C PRO A 71 -4.55 10.46 10.75
N THR A 72 -3.60 11.24 10.23
CA THR A 72 -3.73 11.91 8.93
C THR A 72 -3.89 10.94 7.76
N LEU A 73 -3.42 9.69 7.89
CA LEU A 73 -3.55 8.66 6.86
C LEU A 73 -4.69 7.69 7.12
N TYR A 74 -5.42 7.82 8.24
CA TYR A 74 -6.47 6.86 8.60
C TYR A 74 -7.58 6.81 7.56
N ARG A 75 -8.05 7.96 7.09
CA ARG A 75 -9.12 8.03 6.09
C ARG A 75 -8.71 7.32 4.80
N THR A 76 -7.56 7.68 4.24
CA THR A 76 -7.05 7.11 2.98
C THR A 76 -6.87 5.60 3.08
N ILE A 77 -6.33 5.09 4.19
CA ILE A 77 -6.15 3.66 4.39
C ILE A 77 -7.50 2.95 4.62
N ALA A 78 -8.44 3.56 5.35
CA ALA A 78 -9.77 3.00 5.53
C ALA A 78 -10.54 2.88 4.21
N GLU A 79 -10.45 3.89 3.34
CA GLU A 79 -11.05 3.86 2.00
C GLU A 79 -10.43 2.77 1.11
N LEU A 80 -9.11 2.62 1.16
CA LEU A 80 -8.41 1.55 0.45
C LEU A 80 -8.86 0.15 0.91
N LEU A 81 -8.96 -0.05 2.23
CA LEU A 81 -9.44 -1.32 2.79
C LEU A 81 -10.91 -1.58 2.46
N ALA A 82 -11.78 -0.56 2.57
CA ALA A 82 -13.19 -0.68 2.22
C ALA A 82 -13.38 -1.07 0.75
N TRP A 83 -12.58 -0.48 -0.14
CA TRP A 83 -12.58 -0.84 -1.56
C TRP A 83 -12.10 -2.28 -1.78
N LEU A 84 -11.04 -2.71 -1.10
CA LEU A 84 -10.56 -4.10 -1.15
C LEU A 84 -11.65 -5.09 -0.74
N TYR A 85 -12.34 -4.84 0.38
CA TYR A 85 -13.46 -5.68 0.82
C TYR A 85 -14.60 -5.71 -0.19
N HIS A 86 -14.87 -4.59 -0.84
CA HIS A 86 -15.91 -4.52 -1.87
C HIS A 86 -15.52 -5.32 -3.11
N ILE A 87 -14.26 -5.27 -3.55
CA ILE A 87 -13.77 -6.13 -4.65
C ILE A 87 -13.95 -7.60 -4.28
N GLU A 88 -13.47 -8.02 -3.11
CA GLU A 88 -13.59 -9.42 -2.68
C GLU A 88 -15.05 -9.88 -2.61
N SER A 89 -15.94 -9.00 -2.16
CA SER A 89 -17.38 -9.27 -2.10
C SER A 89 -18.02 -9.33 -3.49
N ALA A 90 -17.67 -8.40 -4.37
CA ALA A 90 -18.17 -8.36 -5.74
C ALA A 90 -17.74 -9.58 -6.55
N GLN A 91 -16.49 -10.04 -6.37
CA GLN A 91 -15.99 -11.27 -6.99
C GLN A 91 -16.75 -12.51 -6.53
N LYS A 92 -17.14 -12.59 -5.25
CA LYS A 92 -17.97 -13.69 -4.74
C LYS A 92 -19.41 -13.64 -5.26
N ALA A 93 -19.96 -12.45 -5.48
CA ALA A 93 -21.35 -12.23 -5.89
C ALA A 93 -21.56 -12.13 -7.42
N GLY A 94 -20.48 -12.09 -8.22
CA GLY A 94 -20.55 -11.83 -9.66
C GLY A 94 -20.99 -10.39 -10.00
N ALA A 95 -20.77 -9.45 -9.09
CA ALA A 95 -21.16 -8.04 -9.25
C ALA A 95 -20.04 -7.21 -9.92
N PRO A 96 -20.36 -6.04 -10.50
CA PRO A 96 -19.35 -5.17 -11.09
C PRO A 96 -18.29 -4.73 -10.07
N LEU A 97 -17.02 -4.70 -10.49
CA LEU A 97 -15.93 -4.22 -9.64
C LEU A 97 -16.08 -2.72 -9.35
N PRO A 98 -15.85 -2.29 -8.10
CA PRO A 98 -15.87 -0.87 -7.73
C PRO A 98 -14.64 -0.15 -8.31
N ALA A 99 -14.78 1.14 -8.65
CA ALA A 99 -13.64 1.96 -9.06
C ALA A 99 -12.64 2.12 -7.89
N PRO A 100 -11.31 2.09 -8.13
CA PRO A 100 -10.31 2.29 -7.09
C PRO A 100 -10.47 3.63 -6.40
N PRO A 101 -10.26 3.71 -5.07
CA PRO A 101 -10.33 4.97 -4.35
C PRO A 101 -9.20 5.88 -4.83
N ASP A 102 -9.48 7.18 -4.86
CA ASP A 102 -8.47 8.17 -5.21
C ASP A 102 -7.51 8.36 -4.03
N THR A 103 -6.46 7.54 -4.00
CA THR A 103 -5.39 7.64 -3.01
C THR A 103 -4.34 8.70 -3.35
N SER A 104 -4.62 9.57 -4.33
CA SER A 104 -3.70 10.57 -4.91
C SER A 104 -4.07 12.01 -4.55
N LEU A 105 -5.06 12.19 -3.67
CA LEU A 105 -5.51 13.51 -3.26
C LEU A 105 -4.84 13.88 -1.92
N PRO A 106 -4.05 14.97 -1.86
CA PRO A 106 -3.79 15.59 -0.59
C PRO A 106 -5.14 15.99 0.01
N LEU A 107 -5.33 15.73 1.30
CA LEU A 107 -6.44 16.24 2.10
C LEU A 107 -6.40 17.78 2.10
N THR A 108 -6.85 18.38 1.00
CA THR A 108 -7.24 19.78 0.94
C THR A 108 -8.73 19.77 0.69
N GLU A 109 -9.50 19.80 1.77
CA GLU A 109 -10.86 20.29 1.72
C GLU A 109 -10.86 21.74 2.28
N PRO A 110 -11.80 22.61 1.84
CA PRO A 110 -11.65 24.06 1.68
C PRO A 110 -11.55 24.90 2.96
#